data_AF-A0A0D5M3I6-F1
#
_entry.id   AF-A0A0D5M3I6-F1
#
_cell.length_a   1.000
_cell.length_b   1.000
_cell.length_c   1.000
_cell.angle_alpha   90.00
_cell.angle_beta   90.00
_cell.angle_gamma   90.00
#
_symmetry.space_group_name_H-M   'P 1'
#
loop_
_entity.id
_entity.type
_entity.pdbx_description
1 polymer ?
#
loop_
_entity_poly.entity_id
_entity_poly.type
_entity_poly.pdbx_seq_one_letter_code
_entity_poly.pdbx_strand_id
1 'polypeptide(L)'
;MKQVYHYTNQTQKLPLILEAGHLLPRADQEGEQPLLWFSAHPFWEPTATKSRWMGGFLQQLTFAEYRNSVGCVRFALPADDTRLMPWRAASKFAGIPKRHVYAMEEVGSEQGVNPKQWFAVPSAVPLTEVRIEVLSGDKWEVVS
;
A
#
# COMPACT_ATOMS: atom_id res chain seq x y z
N MET A 1 -8.87 15.38 3.50
CA MET A 1 -7.87 14.53 2.83
C MET A 1 -7.87 14.90 1.35
N LYS A 2 -6.70 15.07 0.70
CA LYS A 2 -6.65 15.43 -0.74
C LYS A 2 -6.28 14.25 -1.64
N GLN A 3 -5.41 13.37 -1.16
CA GLN A 3 -4.91 12.21 -1.88
C GLN A 3 -4.92 10.98 -0.95
N VAL A 4 -4.96 9.80 -1.55
CA VAL A 4 -4.61 8.52 -0.93
C VAL A 4 -3.46 7.88 -1.72
N TYR A 5 -2.69 7.01 -1.06
CA TYR A 5 -1.41 6.56 -1.59
C TYR A 5 -1.31 5.03 -1.59
N HIS A 6 -0.92 4.47 -2.74
CA HIS A 6 -0.40 3.10 -2.79
C HIS A 6 1.10 3.13 -2.54
N TYR A 7 1.55 2.58 -1.41
CA TYR A 7 2.96 2.56 -1.01
C TYR A 7 3.65 1.26 -1.46
N THR A 8 4.84 1.37 -2.04
CA THR A 8 5.63 0.22 -2.49
C THR A 8 7.14 0.53 -2.47
N ASN A 9 7.97 -0.42 -2.90
CA ASN A 9 9.42 -0.23 -3.00
C ASN A 9 9.91 0.13 -4.40
N GLN A 10 11.05 0.81 -4.43
CA GLN A 10 11.66 1.34 -5.65
C GLN A 10 12.43 0.26 -6.42
N THR A 11 13.16 -0.62 -5.72
CA THR A 11 14.10 -1.53 -6.39
C THR A 11 13.45 -2.75 -7.03
N GLN A 12 12.36 -3.27 -6.45
CA GLN A 12 11.74 -4.53 -6.90
C GLN A 12 10.39 -4.32 -7.58
N LYS A 13 9.57 -3.37 -7.09
CA LYS A 13 8.18 -3.21 -7.54
C LYS A 13 8.00 -2.11 -8.57
N LEU A 14 8.69 -0.97 -8.42
CA LEU A 14 8.54 0.13 -9.36
C LEU A 14 8.84 -0.27 -10.81
N PRO A 15 9.93 -0.98 -11.17
CA PRO A 15 10.21 -1.33 -12.57
C PRO A 15 9.10 -2.18 -13.19
N LEU A 16 8.57 -3.15 -12.43
CA LEU A 16 7.49 -4.03 -12.88
C LEU A 16 6.18 -3.26 -13.09
N ILE A 17 5.89 -2.30 -12.22
CA ILE A 17 4.69 -1.45 -12.32
C ILE A 17 4.81 -0.51 -13.52
N LEU A 18 5.98 0.09 -13.74
CA LEU A 18 6.24 0.96 -14.89
C LEU A 18 6.11 0.18 -16.20
N GLU A 19 6.67 -1.03 -16.28
CA GLU A 19 6.55 -1.92 -17.44
C GLU A 19 5.09 -2.30 -17.71
N ALA A 20 4.31 -2.59 -16.67
CA ALA A 20 2.89 -2.93 -16.81
C ALA A 20 2.00 -1.72 -17.17
N GLY A 21 2.45 -0.49 -16.92
CA GLY A 21 1.67 0.74 -17.11
C GLY A 21 0.47 0.89 -16.18
N HIS A 22 0.32 0.00 -15.19
CA HIS A 22 -0.83 -0.07 -14.29
C HIS A 22 -0.44 -0.50 -12.89
N LEU A 23 -1.16 0.01 -11.88
CA LEU A 23 -1.26 -0.63 -10.58
C LEU A 23 -2.31 -1.74 -10.67
N LEU A 24 -1.92 -2.97 -10.35
CA LEU A 24 -2.79 -4.14 -10.44
C LEU A 24 -3.28 -4.58 -9.07
N PRO A 25 -4.58 -4.89 -8.91
CA PRO A 25 -5.11 -5.46 -7.68
C PRO A 25 -4.57 -6.88 -7.46
N ARG A 26 -4.44 -7.29 -6.20
CA ARG A 26 -3.97 -8.62 -5.81
C ARG A 26 -4.84 -9.19 -4.69
N ALA A 27 -5.05 -10.51 -4.72
CA ALA A 27 -5.61 -11.25 -3.60
C ALA A 27 -4.47 -11.80 -2.73
N ASP A 28 -4.60 -11.69 -1.41
CA ASP A 28 -3.59 -12.20 -0.48
C ASP A 28 -3.84 -13.67 -0.11
N GLN A 29 -5.10 -14.12 -0.18
CA GLN A 29 -5.50 -15.51 0.04
C GLN A 29 -6.28 -16.08 -1.15
N GLU A 30 -6.28 -17.40 -1.27
CA GLU A 30 -7.14 -18.11 -2.22
C GLU A 30 -8.62 -17.85 -1.90
N GLY A 31 -9.41 -17.55 -2.93
CA GLY A 31 -10.84 -17.25 -2.82
C GLY A 31 -11.16 -15.79 -2.46
N GLU A 32 -10.18 -14.96 -2.13
CA GLU A 32 -10.39 -13.53 -1.95
C GLU A 32 -10.50 -12.80 -3.31
N GLN A 33 -11.37 -11.79 -3.39
CA GLN A 33 -11.38 -10.91 -4.56
C GLN A 33 -10.17 -9.97 -4.51
N PRO A 34 -9.41 -9.83 -5.62
CA PRO A 34 -8.25 -8.95 -5.66
C PRO A 34 -8.61 -7.50 -5.34
N LEU A 35 -7.76 -6.85 -4.54
CA LEU A 35 -7.87 -5.43 -4.20
C LEU A 35 -6.53 -4.73 -4.42
N LEU A 36 -6.60 -3.46 -4.83
CA LEU A 36 -5.48 -2.54 -4.83
C LEU A 36 -5.65 -1.59 -3.64
N TRP A 37 -4.77 -1.72 -2.64
CA TRP A 37 -4.84 -0.98 -1.39
C TRP A 37 -4.18 0.40 -1.46
N PHE A 38 -4.82 1.37 -0.82
CA PHE A 38 -4.35 2.74 -0.63
C PHE A 38 -4.45 3.13 0.85
N SER A 39 -3.60 4.06 1.27
CA SER A 39 -3.64 4.66 2.61
C SER A 39 -3.60 6.19 2.54
N ALA A 40 -4.35 6.82 3.43
CA ALA A 40 -4.32 8.27 3.67
C ALA A 40 -3.19 8.71 4.60
N HIS A 41 -2.34 7.78 5.05
CA HIS A 41 -1.27 8.09 5.98
C HIS A 41 -0.37 9.21 5.39
N PRO A 42 -0.02 10.26 6.15
CA PRO A 42 0.52 11.50 5.61
C PRO A 42 1.92 11.38 5.00
N PHE A 43 2.70 10.39 5.44
CA PHE A 43 4.09 10.23 5.01
C PHE A 43 4.40 8.84 4.46
N TRP A 44 4.38 7.82 5.32
CA TRP A 44 4.57 6.41 4.96
C TRP A 44 3.64 5.54 5.79
N GLU A 45 2.90 4.63 5.18
CA GLU A 45 2.02 3.69 5.88
C GLU A 45 2.86 2.60 6.58
N PRO A 46 2.88 2.51 7.92
CA PRO A 46 3.71 1.54 8.65
C PRO A 46 3.51 0.09 8.20
N THR A 47 2.27 -0.30 7.89
CA THR A 47 1.94 -1.65 7.42
C THR A 47 2.46 -1.96 6.00
N ALA A 48 2.92 -0.95 5.25
CA ALA A 48 3.60 -1.14 3.96
C ALA A 48 5.05 -1.63 4.12
N THR A 49 5.65 -1.46 5.30
CA THR A 49 7.00 -1.95 5.60
C THR A 49 7.03 -3.47 5.65
N LYS A 50 7.70 -4.09 4.66
CA LYS A 50 7.77 -5.55 4.55
C LYS A 50 8.96 -6.13 5.32
N SER A 51 8.76 -7.30 5.89
CA SER A 51 9.82 -8.10 6.48
C SER A 51 10.79 -8.61 5.40
N ARG A 52 12.02 -8.93 5.80
CA ARG A 52 13.06 -9.48 4.93
C ARG A 52 13.67 -10.73 5.55
N TRP A 53 13.98 -11.71 4.71
CA TRP A 53 14.78 -12.86 5.12
C TRP A 53 16.24 -12.44 5.31
N MET A 54 16.76 -12.64 6.52
CA MET A 54 18.15 -12.36 6.90
C MET A 54 18.67 -13.54 7.73
N GLY A 55 19.78 -14.14 7.30
CA GLY A 55 20.42 -15.22 8.08
C GLY A 55 19.53 -16.43 8.37
N GLY A 56 18.55 -16.73 7.51
CA GLY A 56 17.64 -17.87 7.69
C GLY A 56 16.42 -17.62 8.57
N PHE A 57 16.18 -16.38 9.01
CA PHE A 57 14.95 -15.99 9.72
C PHE A 57 14.28 -14.77 9.06
N LEU A 58 12.97 -14.62 9.27
CA LEU A 58 12.20 -13.49 8.78
C LEU A 58 12.27 -12.36 9.81
N GLN A 59 12.88 -11.24 9.44
CA GLN A 59 13.03 -10.07 10.29
C GLN A 59 12.09 -8.95 9.83
N GLN A 60 11.32 -8.38 10.76
CA GLN A 60 10.57 -7.15 10.48
C GLN A 60 11.54 -5.97 10.39
N LEU A 61 11.52 -5.26 9.27
CA LEU A 61 12.34 -4.07 9.09
C LEU A 61 11.68 -2.86 9.77
N THR A 62 12.51 -1.97 10.29
CA THR A 62 12.10 -0.59 10.56
C THR A 62 11.89 0.17 9.25
N PHE A 63 11.17 1.29 9.29
CA PHE A 63 11.01 2.15 8.12
C PHE A 63 12.37 2.62 7.56
N ALA A 64 13.32 2.98 8.43
CA ALA A 64 14.65 3.42 8.02
C ALA A 64 15.42 2.31 7.28
N GLU A 65 15.40 1.08 7.80
CA GLU A 65 16.04 -0.07 7.15
C GLU A 65 15.37 -0.42 5.81
N TYR A 66 14.03 -0.36 5.75
CA TYR A 66 13.28 -0.59 4.51
C TYR A 66 13.65 0.45 3.44
N ARG A 67 13.58 1.74 3.80
CA ARG A 67 13.96 2.85 2.93
C ARG A 67 15.39 2.69 2.41
N ASN A 68 16.34 2.39 3.29
CA ASN A 68 17.76 2.29 2.91
C ASN A 68 18.06 1.04 2.06
N SER A 69 17.23 0.00 2.14
CA SER A 69 17.48 -1.27 1.44
C SER A 69 16.78 -1.37 0.08
N VAL A 70 15.54 -0.89 -0.03
CA VAL A 70 14.73 -1.08 -1.24
C VAL A 70 14.10 0.23 -1.78
N GLY A 71 14.30 1.35 -1.10
CA GLY A 71 13.69 2.63 -1.43
C GLY A 71 12.17 2.65 -1.19
N CYS A 72 11.59 3.85 -1.22
CA CYS A 72 10.17 4.06 -0.98
C CYS A 72 9.56 4.81 -2.16
N VAL A 73 8.43 4.31 -2.65
CA VAL A 73 7.64 4.91 -3.72
C VAL A 73 6.19 4.97 -3.28
N ARG A 74 5.47 6.01 -3.72
CA ARG A 74 4.02 6.07 -3.59
C ARG A 74 3.35 6.54 -4.86
N PHE A 75 2.16 6.03 -5.09
CA PHE A 75 1.29 6.43 -6.20
C PHE A 75 0.07 7.14 -5.60
N ALA A 76 -0.06 8.43 -5.90
CA ALA A 76 -1.10 9.27 -5.34
C ALA A 76 -2.35 9.28 -6.25
N LEU A 77 -3.49 8.94 -5.67
CA LEU A 77 -4.81 9.01 -6.30
C LEU A 77 -5.68 10.05 -5.57
N PRO A 78 -6.56 10.79 -6.28
CA PRO A 78 -7.54 11.68 -5.64
C PRO A 78 -8.35 11.00 -4.55
N ALA A 79 -8.47 11.67 -3.40
CA ALA A 79 -9.21 11.16 -2.26
C ALA A 79 -10.73 11.05 -2.48
N ASP A 80 -11.24 11.72 -3.50
CA ASP A 80 -12.63 11.73 -3.96
C ASP A 80 -12.88 10.78 -5.14
N ASP A 81 -11.90 9.95 -5.51
CA ASP A 81 -12.08 8.92 -6.53
C ASP A 81 -13.23 7.97 -6.14
N THR A 82 -14.23 7.88 -7.01
CA THR A 82 -15.48 7.16 -6.74
C THR A 82 -15.31 5.64 -6.65
N ARG A 83 -14.17 5.10 -7.08
CA ARG A 83 -13.84 3.67 -6.97
C ARG A 83 -13.36 3.29 -5.58
N LEU A 84 -12.96 4.26 -4.74
CA LEU A 84 -12.40 3.99 -3.42
C LEU A 84 -13.46 3.44 -2.46
N MET A 85 -13.24 2.21 -2.02
CA MET A 85 -13.98 1.60 -0.92
C MET A 85 -13.25 1.81 0.40
N PRO A 86 -13.91 2.29 1.46
CA PRO A 86 -13.35 2.29 2.80
C PRO A 86 -13.03 0.88 3.28
N TRP A 87 -12.03 0.73 4.15
CA TRP A 87 -11.54 -0.55 4.72
C TRP A 87 -12.61 -1.63 4.91
N ARG A 88 -13.65 -1.38 5.70
CA ARG A 88 -14.67 -2.39 6.01
C ARG A 88 -15.51 -2.81 4.79
N ALA A 89 -15.79 -1.87 3.88
CA ALA A 89 -16.50 -2.16 2.64
C ALA A 89 -15.60 -2.98 1.70
N ALA A 90 -14.33 -2.60 1.58
CA ALA A 90 -13.32 -3.32 0.81
C ALA A 90 -13.12 -4.75 1.34
N SER A 91 -12.92 -4.93 2.65
CA SER A 91 -12.76 -6.27 3.26
C SER A 91 -13.98 -7.15 3.01
N LYS A 92 -15.20 -6.59 3.08
CA LYS A 92 -16.43 -7.32 2.76
C LYS A 92 -16.48 -7.71 1.28
N PHE A 93 -16.12 -6.80 0.37
CA PHE A 93 -16.04 -7.06 -1.06
C PHE A 93 -15.04 -8.19 -1.37
N ALA A 94 -13.87 -8.15 -0.75
CA ALA A 94 -12.82 -9.15 -0.92
C ALA A 94 -13.15 -10.51 -0.30
N GLY A 95 -14.21 -10.62 0.50
CA GLY A 95 -14.54 -11.86 1.19
C GLY A 95 -13.61 -12.17 2.37
N ILE A 96 -12.90 -11.16 2.90
CA ILE A 96 -11.96 -11.34 4.01
C ILE A 96 -12.75 -11.73 5.28
N PRO A 97 -12.42 -12.86 5.94
CA PRO A 97 -13.11 -13.28 7.15
C PRO A 97 -13.02 -12.22 8.25
N LYS A 98 -14.13 -11.99 8.97
CA LYS A 98 -14.20 -10.99 10.06
C LYS A 98 -13.06 -11.12 11.07
N ARG A 99 -12.67 -12.35 11.43
CA ARG A 99 -11.54 -12.61 12.33
C ARG A 99 -10.22 -12.04 11.81
N HIS A 100 -9.96 -12.12 10.51
CA HIS A 100 -8.75 -11.57 9.89
C HIS A 100 -8.83 -10.04 9.84
N VAL A 101 -10.02 -9.50 9.54
CA VAL A 101 -10.24 -8.04 9.57
C VAL A 101 -9.90 -7.47 10.95
N TYR A 102 -10.41 -8.07 12.03
CA TYR A 102 -10.10 -7.61 13.39
C TYR A 102 -8.62 -7.80 13.75
N ALA A 103 -8.01 -8.92 13.39
CA ALA A 103 -6.58 -9.14 13.63
C ALA A 103 -5.71 -8.09 12.92
N MET A 104 -6.05 -7.72 11.68
CA MET A 104 -5.33 -6.67 10.94
C MET A 104 -5.52 -5.28 11.56
N GLU A 105 -6.70 -4.98 12.10
CA GLU A 105 -6.94 -3.72 12.80
C GLU A 105 -6.19 -3.64 14.13
N GLU A 106 -6.10 -4.75 14.86
CA GLU A 106 -5.33 -4.85 16.10
C GLU A 106 -3.84 -4.63 15.83
N VAL A 107 -3.26 -5.39 14.89
CA VAL A 107 -1.86 -5.23 14.47
C VAL A 107 -1.59 -3.83 13.92
N GLY A 108 -2.53 -3.26 13.17
CA GLY A 108 -2.44 -1.88 12.69
C GLY A 108 -2.42 -0.87 13.83
N SER A 109 -3.32 -1.03 14.81
CA SER A 109 -3.41 -0.16 15.98
C SER A 109 -2.14 -0.21 16.84
N GLU A 110 -1.54 -1.39 17.02
CA GLU A 110 -0.25 -1.56 17.72
C GLU A 110 0.89 -0.83 17.01
N GLN A 111 0.81 -0.69 15.68
CA GLN A 111 1.77 0.07 14.87
C GLN A 111 1.41 1.57 14.76
N GLY A 112 0.41 2.04 15.51
CA GLY A 112 -0.06 3.43 15.47
C GLY A 112 -0.85 3.79 14.20
N VAL A 113 -1.31 2.80 13.45
CA VAL A 113 -2.06 2.98 12.21
C VAL A 113 -3.55 3.09 12.50
N ASN A 114 -4.25 3.91 11.71
CA ASN A 114 -5.69 4.06 11.77
C ASN A 114 -6.34 3.39 10.56
N PRO A 115 -7.04 2.25 10.70
CA PRO A 115 -7.72 1.56 9.60
C PRO A 115 -8.75 2.42 8.85
N LYS A 116 -9.26 3.52 9.44
CA LYS A 116 -10.12 4.49 8.73
C LYS A 116 -9.39 5.26 7.63
N GLN A 117 -8.06 5.15 7.58
CA GLN A 117 -7.21 5.69 6.53
C GLN A 117 -6.98 4.70 5.40
N TRP A 118 -7.45 3.46 5.50
CA TRP A 118 -7.27 2.45 4.47
C TRP A 118 -8.46 2.42 3.51
N PHE A 119 -8.12 2.35 2.23
CA PHE A 119 -9.04 2.30 1.12
C PHE A 119 -8.59 1.24 0.13
N ALA A 120 -9.50 0.77 -0.72
CA ALA A 120 -9.12 -0.07 -1.85
C ALA A 120 -9.99 0.19 -3.07
N VAL A 121 -9.44 -0.14 -4.23
CA VAL A 121 -10.20 -0.26 -5.48
C VAL A 121 -10.14 -1.71 -5.97
N PRO A 122 -11.19 -2.24 -6.61
CA PRO A 122 -11.25 -3.62 -7.08
C PRO A 122 -10.74 -3.79 -8.52
N SER A 123 -10.16 -2.75 -9.12
CA SER A 123 -9.74 -2.72 -10.52
C SER A 123 -8.31 -2.23 -10.65
N ALA A 124 -7.70 -2.46 -11.82
CA ALA A 124 -6.46 -1.83 -12.17
C ALA A 124 -6.60 -0.29 -12.23
N VAL A 125 -5.52 0.42 -11.92
CA VAL A 125 -5.44 1.88 -12.05
C VAL A 125 -4.29 2.21 -13.01
N PRO A 126 -4.57 2.80 -14.19
CA PRO A 126 -3.54 3.25 -15.13
C PRO A 126 -2.57 4.24 -14.47
N LEU A 127 -1.29 4.17 -14.83
CA LEU A 127 -0.30 5.11 -14.30
C LEU A 127 -0.55 6.56 -14.71
N THR A 128 -1.32 6.79 -15.77
CA THR A 128 -1.78 8.12 -16.20
C THR A 128 -2.78 8.77 -15.24
N GLU A 129 -3.39 7.99 -14.33
CA GLU A 129 -4.37 8.48 -13.35
C GLU A 129 -3.76 8.77 -11.97
N VAL A 130 -2.48 8.43 -11.78
CA VAL A 130 -1.79 8.59 -10.50
C VAL A 130 -0.55 9.45 -10.65
N ARG A 131 -0.20 10.16 -9.58
CA ARG A 131 1.11 10.83 -9.49
C ARG A 131 2.10 9.91 -8.82
N ILE A 132 3.21 9.62 -9.50
CA ILE A 132 4.28 8.77 -8.98
C ILE A 132 5.26 9.65 -8.21
N GLU A 133 5.55 9.28 -6.97
CA GLU A 133 6.48 9.99 -6.10
C GLU A 133 7.49 9.02 -5.49
N VAL A 134 8.77 9.38 -5.55
CA VAL A 134 9.87 8.62 -4.93
C VAL A 134 10.39 9.40 -3.73
N LEU A 135 10.66 8.70 -2.63
CA LEU A 135 11.23 9.32 -1.44
C LEU A 135 12.74 9.52 -1.62
N SER A 136 13.17 10.79 -1.68
CA SER A 136 14.57 11.21 -1.76
C SER A 136 14.90 12.09 -0.55
N GLY A 137 15.84 11.64 0.28
CA GLY A 137 15.96 12.21 1.62
C GLY A 137 14.61 12.13 2.35
N ASP A 138 14.19 13.21 2.99
CA ASP A 138 12.90 13.26 3.71
C ASP A 138 11.78 13.89 2.87
N LYS A 139 11.96 13.96 1.53
CA LYS A 139 11.02 14.61 0.62
C LYS A 139 10.54 13.64 -0.45
N TRP A 140 9.26 13.75 -0.76
CA TRP A 140 8.66 13.07 -1.90
C TRP A 140 8.88 13.89 -3.17
N GLU A 141 9.59 13.31 -4.14
CA GLU A 141 9.90 13.92 -5.43
C GLU A 141 9.04 13.27 -6.51
N VAL A 142 8.41 14.09 -7.36
CA VAL A 142 7.58 13.60 -8.47
C VAL A 142 8.49 13.02 -9.54
N VAL A 143 8.18 11.81 -10.00
CA VAL A 143 8.84 11.20 -11.15
C VAL A 143 8.12 11.65 -12.41
N SER A 144 8.83 12.31 -13.31
CA SER A 144 8.37 12.71 -14.65
C SER A 144 8.55 11.60 -15.67
#